data_AF-A0A7C2ZHG6-F1
#
_entry.id   AF-A0A7C2ZHG6-F1
#
_cell.length_a   1.000
_cell.length_b   1.000
_cell.length_c   1.000
_cell.angle_alpha   90.00
_cell.angle_beta   90.00
_cell.angle_gamma   90.00
#
_symmetry.space_group_name_H-M   'P 1'
#
loop_
_entity.id
_entity.type
_entity.pdbx_description
1 polymer ?
#
loop_
_entity_poly.entity_id
_entity_poly.type
_entity_poly.pdbx_seq_one_letter_code
_entity_poly.pdbx_strand_id
1 'polypeptide(L)' 'MHEKTEGAEFRRTVTLLDATMVVAGIMIGSGIFIVSADIARNVGSAGWLLVVWLITGVITLTGALSYGE' A
#
# COMPACT_ATOMS: atom_id res chain seq x y z
N MET A 1 25.14 -0.69 -41.82
CA MET A 1 23.87 -0.95 -41.12
C MET A 1 23.97 -0.31 -39.74
N HIS A 2 23.35 0.84 -39.53
CA HIS A 2 23.26 1.49 -38.21
C HIS A 2 22.02 0.95 -37.51
N GLU A 3 22.23 0.11 -36.51
CA GLU A 3 21.19 -0.32 -35.59
C GLU A 3 20.85 0.88 -34.69
N LYS A 4 19.72 1.53 -34.96
CA LYS A 4 19.21 2.63 -34.13
C LYS A 4 18.64 1.98 -32.87
N THR A 5 19.40 2.00 -31.78
CA THR A 5 18.89 1.70 -30.45
C THR A 5 17.88 2.80 -30.11
N GLU A 6 16.61 2.57 -30.43
CA GLU A 6 15.52 3.45 -30.01
C GLU A 6 15.40 3.31 -28.50
N GLY A 7 16.16 4.15 -27.78
CA GLY A 7 16.03 4.27 -26.34
C GLY A 7 14.59 4.62 -26.02
N ALA A 8 13.91 3.76 -25.27
CA ALA A 8 12.55 4.01 -24.82
C ALA A 8 12.53 5.33 -24.03
N GLU A 9 12.02 6.38 -24.66
CA GLU A 9 11.88 7.69 -24.02
C GLU A 9 10.76 7.59 -22.97
N PHE A 10 11.12 7.77 -21.70
CA PHE A 10 10.17 7.67 -20.59
C PHE A 10 9.17 8.83 -20.65
N ARG A 11 7.97 8.56 -21.16
CA ARG A 11 6.91 9.56 -21.24
C ARG A 11 6.34 9.81 -19.85
N ARG A 12 6.63 10.98 -19.28
CA ARG A 12 6.24 11.35 -17.91
C ARG A 12 4.76 11.73 -17.84
N THR A 13 3.87 10.74 -17.90
CA THR A 13 2.41 10.91 -17.91
C THR A 13 1.71 10.51 -16.62
N VAL A 14 2.46 10.05 -15.61
CA VAL A 14 1.87 9.63 -14.33
C VAL A 14 1.25 10.84 -13.63
N THR A 15 -0.06 10.79 -13.43
CA THR A 15 -0.80 11.78 -12.66
C THR A 15 -0.84 11.42 -11.17
N LEU A 16 -1.30 12.34 -10.32
CA LEU A 16 -1.47 12.06 -8.89
C LEU A 16 -2.39 10.86 -8.63
N LEU A 17 -3.50 10.76 -9.38
CA LEU A 17 -4.42 9.65 -9.25
C LEU A 17 -3.79 8.32 -9.69
N ASP A 18 -3.03 8.31 -10.78
CA ASP A 18 -2.32 7.09 -11.21
C ASP A 18 -1.34 6.63 -10.14
N ALA A 19 -0.56 7.55 -9.57
CA ALA A 19 0.37 7.24 -8.50
C ALA A 19 -0.35 6.71 -7.24
N THR A 20 -1.43 7.37 -6.80
CA THR A 20 -2.20 6.93 -5.62
C THR A 20 -2.86 5.56 -5.85
N MET A 21 -3.43 5.33 -7.03
CA MET A 21 -4.07 4.04 -7.36
C MET A 21 -3.05 2.90 -7.41
N VAL A 22 -1.86 3.15 -7.95
CA VAL A 22 -0.76 2.16 -7.92
C VAL A 22 -0.35 1.87 -6.48
N VAL A 23 -0.14 2.89 -5.64
CA VAL A 23 0.22 2.70 -4.23
C VAL A 23 -0.87 1.95 -3.47
N ALA A 24 -2.13 2.30 -3.67
CA ALA A 24 -3.26 1.58 -3.07
C ALA A 24 -3.29 0.11 -3.50
N GLY A 25 -3.06 -0.15 -4.79
CA GLY A 25 -3.03 -1.51 -5.34
C GLY A 25 -1.90 -2.38 -4.78
N ILE A 26 -0.70 -1.83 -4.57
CA ILE A 26 0.42 -2.58 -3.97
C ILE A 26 0.29 -2.73 -2.45
N MET A 27 -0.38 -1.80 -1.77
CA MET A 27 -0.61 -1.88 -0.33
C MET A 27 -1.67 -2.92 0.04
N ILE A 28 -2.71 -3.07 -0.80
CA ILE A 28 -3.78 -4.04 -0.57
C ILE A 28 -3.30 -5.44 -1.01
N GLY A 29 -2.85 -6.23 -0.05
CA GLY A 29 -2.40 -7.61 -0.27
C GLY A 29 -3.18 -8.65 0.54
N SER A 30 -2.64 -9.88 0.60
CA SER A 30 -3.20 -11.00 1.39
C SER A 30 -3.24 -10.74 2.89
N GLY A 31 -2.54 -9.71 3.38
CA GLY A 31 -2.51 -9.30 4.77
C GLY A 31 -3.91 -9.06 5.36
N ILE A 32 -4.88 -8.58 4.57
CA ILE A 32 -6.26 -8.38 5.04
C ILE A 32 -6.91 -9.69 5.50
N PHE A 33 -6.55 -10.83 4.90
CA PHE A 33 -7.07 -12.14 5.27
C PHE A 33 -6.20 -12.83 6.33
N ILE A 34 -4.87 -12.80 6.14
CA ILE A 34 -3.92 -13.50 7.02
C ILE A 34 -3.86 -12.83 8.39
N VAL A 35 -3.62 -11.51 8.42
CA VAL A 35 -3.44 -10.76 9.67
C VAL A 35 -4.77 -10.65 10.42
N SER A 36 -5.90 -10.43 9.73
CA SER A 36 -7.21 -10.41 10.39
C SER A 36 -7.57 -11.76 11.02
N ALA A 37 -7.23 -12.87 10.37
CA ALA A 37 -7.44 -14.20 10.94
C ALA A 37 -6.55 -14.45 12.16
N ASP A 38 -5.33 -13.90 12.19
CA ASP A 38 -4.47 -13.94 13.36
C ASP A 38 -5.03 -13.09 14.52
N ILE A 39 -5.40 -11.83 14.24
CA ILE A 39 -6.01 -10.93 15.24
C ILE A 39 -7.30 -11.53 15.81
N ALA A 40 -8.16 -12.10 14.98
CA ALA A 40 -9.41 -12.70 15.42
C ALA A 40 -9.18 -13.85 16.42
N ARG A 41 -8.11 -14.62 16.26
CA ARG A 41 -7.74 -15.71 17.18
C ARG A 41 -7.16 -15.19 18.50
N ASN A 42 -6.42 -14.08 18.46
CA ASN A 42 -5.73 -13.53 19.63
C ASN A 42 -6.60 -12.61 20.49
N VAL A 43 -7.54 -11.86 19.89
CA VAL A 43 -8.29 -10.81 20.61
C VAL A 43 -9.77 -11.15 20.84
N GLY A 44 -10.27 -12.25 20.27
CA GLY A 44 -11.53 -12.90 20.64
C GLY A 44 -12.83 -12.14 20.35
N SER A 45 -12.77 -10.90 19.85
CA SER A 45 -13.94 -10.08 19.51
C SER A 45 -13.70 -9.24 18.25
N ALA A 46 -14.75 -9.10 17.43
CA ALA A 46 -14.74 -8.27 16.22
C ALA A 46 -14.51 -6.78 16.52
N GLY A 47 -14.98 -6.28 17.67
CA GLY A 47 -14.75 -4.89 18.07
C GLY A 47 -13.27 -4.58 18.27
N TRP A 48 -12.55 -5.50 18.92
CA TRP A 48 -11.11 -5.37 19.12
C TRP A 48 -10.32 -5.49 17.83
N LEU A 49 -10.76 -6.33 16.89
CA LEU A 49 -10.15 -6.42 15.57
C LEU A 49 -10.17 -5.06 14.85
N LEU A 50 -11.30 -4.35 14.87
CA LEU A 50 -11.42 -3.03 14.26
C LEU A 50 -10.50 -2.01 14.94
N VAL A 51 -10.36 -2.06 16.27
CA VAL A 51 -9.46 -1.17 17.02
C VAL A 51 -8.00 -1.42 16.63
N VAL A 52 -7.57 -2.67 16.53
CA VAL A 52 -6.20 -3.03 16.11
C VAL A 52 -5.93 -2.55 14.69
N TRP A 53 -6.90 -2.72 13.78
CA TRP A 53 -6.81 -2.19 12.41
C TRP A 53 -6.69 -0.66 12.38
N LEU A 54 -7.46 0.04 13.21
CA LEU A 54 -7.41 1.50 13.31
C LEU A 54 -6.04 1.98 13.78
N ILE A 55 -5.51 1.39 14.86
CA ILE A 55 -4.18 1.73 15.39
C ILE A 55 -3.09 1.47 14.35
N THR A 56 -3.15 0.32 13.68
CA THR A 56 -2.21 -0.05 12.62
C THR A 56 -2.26 0.95 11.46
N GLY A 57 -3.46 1.41 11.08
CA GLY A 57 -3.64 2.44 10.06
C GLY A 57 -3.01 3.78 10.45
N VAL A 58 -3.15 4.22 11.71
CA VAL A 58 -2.52 5.46 12.21
C VAL A 58 -0.99 5.36 12.20
N ILE A 59 -0.44 4.22 12.63
CA ILE A 59 1.01 3.97 12.59
C ILE A 59 1.52 3.99 11.14
N THR A 60 0.80 3.33 10.24
CA THR A 60 1.15 3.29 8.80
C THR A 60 1.11 4.69 8.19
N LEU A 61 0.09 5.50 8.49
CA LEU A 61 -0.01 6.87 8.00
C LEU A 61 1.14 7.74 8.50
N THR A 62 1.49 7.63 9.79
CA THR A 62 2.63 8.35 10.36
C THR A 62 3.93 7.99 9.63
N GLY A 63 4.19 6.70 9.39
CA GLY A 63 5.36 6.25 8.64
C GLY A 63 5.37 6.74 7.19
N ALA A 64 4.21 6.73 6.53
CA ALA A 64 4.09 7.24 5.16
C ALA A 64 4.35 8.74 5.06
N LEU A 65 3.87 9.54 6.03
CA LEU A 65 4.14 10.98 6.10
C LEU A 65 5.63 11.25 6.33
N SER A 66 6.27 10.54 7.27
CA SER A 66 7.71 10.66 7.54
C SER A 66 8.60 10.27 6.35
N TYR A 67 8.14 9.38 5.48
CA TYR A 67 8.84 9.02 4.23
C TYR A 67 8.56 10.01 3.09
N GLY A 68 7.44 10.72 3.16
CA GLY A 68 7.02 11.70 2.16
C GLY A 68 7.59 13.10 2.38
N GLU A 69 8.12 13.40 3.56
CA GLU A 69 8.97 14.57 3.82
C GLU A 69 10.38 14.38 3.24
#